data_AF-A0A0E2P189-F1
#
_entry.id   AF-A0A0E2P189-F1
#
_cell.length_a   1.000
_cell.length_b   1.000
_cell.length_c   1.000
_cell.angle_alpha   90.00
_cell.angle_beta   90.00
_cell.angle_gamma   90.00
#
_symmetry.space_group_name_H-M   'P 1'
#
loop_
_entity.id
_entity.type
_entity.pdbx_description
1 polymer ?
#
loop_
_entity_poly.entity_id
_entity_poly.type
_entity_poly.pdbx_seq_one_letter_code
_entity_poly.pdbx_strand_id
1 'polypeptide(L)' 'MLRGYAATRYKARSWKTKRRVCARMEATSMGLGIRFVVTNLDKGSKAPPRIVYT' A
#
# COMPACT_ATOMS: atom_id res chain seq x y z
N MET A 1 -17.20 -6.48 -11.16
CA MET A 1 -15.86 -6.49 -10.56
C MET A 1 -15.53 -5.08 -10.10
N LEU A 2 -15.22 -4.87 -8.82
CA LEU A 2 -14.91 -3.55 -8.27
C LEU A 2 -13.42 -3.46 -7.96
N ARG A 3 -12.79 -2.34 -8.34
CA ARG A 3 -11.38 -2.05 -8.03
C ARG A 3 -11.30 -0.77 -7.22
N GLY A 4 -10.55 -0.82 -6.12
CA GLY A 4 -10.38 0.29 -5.19
C GLY A 4 -8.93 0.51 -4.82
N TYR A 5 -8.59 1.77 -4.55
CA TYR A 5 -7.28 2.17 -4.03
C TYR A 5 -7.47 2.97 -2.75
N ALA A 6 -6.72 2.62 -1.71
CA ALA A 6 -6.66 3.38 -0.48
C ALA A 6 -5.19 3.64 -0.10
N ALA A 7 -4.91 4.78 0.52
CA ALA A 7 -3.58 5.08 1.04
C ALA A 7 -3.70 5.65 2.45
N THR A 8 -2.83 5.18 3.35
CA THR A 8 -2.75 5.67 4.72
C THR A 8 -1.29 5.83 5.15
N ARG A 9 -1.06 6.59 6.23
CA ARG A 9 0.23 6.62 6.92
C ARG A 9 0.16 5.72 8.14
N TYR A 10 1.01 4.69 8.15
CA TYR A 10 1.04 3.68 9.21
C TYR A 10 2.48 3.51 9.74
N LYS A 11 2.62 3.24 11.04
CA LYS A 11 3.89 2.86 11.67
C LYS A 11 3.70 1.48 12.30
N ALA A 12 4.22 0.45 11.65
CA ALA A 12 4.30 -0.87 12.25
C ALA A 12 5.18 -0.80 13.51
N ARG A 13 4.96 -1.71 14.46
CA ARG A 13 5.72 -1.74 15.72
C ARG A 13 7.23 -1.82 15.50
N SER A 14 7.68 -2.56 14.50
CA SER A 14 9.09 -2.74 14.13
C SER A 14 9.69 -1.56 13.36
N TRP A 15 8.89 -0.55 12.99
CA TRP A 15 9.32 0.55 12.15
C TRP A 15 9.78 1.75 12.97
N LYS A 16 10.97 2.28 12.62
CA LYS A 16 11.48 3.54 13.22
C LYS A 16 10.54 4.74 12.98
N THR A 17 9.90 4.82 11.80
CA THR A 17 9.06 5.96 11.41
C THR A 17 7.75 5.54 10.74
N LYS A 18 6.77 6.46 10.66
CA LYS A 18 5.54 6.31 9.88
C LYS A 18 5.89 6.28 8.40
N ARG A 19 5.29 5.35 7.67
CA ARG A 19 5.47 5.17 6.22
C ARG A 19 4.13 5.23 5.52
N ARG A 20 4.16 5.51 4.22
CA ARG A 20 2.96 5.44 3.40
C ARG A 20 2.70 3.99 3.03
N VAL A 21 1.47 3.54 3.25
CA VAL A 21 0.99 2.22 2.86
C VAL A 21 -0.16 2.42 1.89
N CYS A 22 -0.03 1.86 0.70
CA CYS A 22 -1.05 1.87 -0.34
C CYS A 22 -1.65 0.47 -0.45
N ALA A 23 -2.97 0.38 -0.46
CA ALA A 23 -3.71 -0.86 -0.64
C ALA A 23 -4.41 -0.86 -2.01
N ARG A 24 -4.25 -1.95 -2.76
CA ARG A 24 -5.09 -2.26 -3.93
C ARG A 24 -6.09 -3.32 -3.50
N MET A 25 -7.36 -3.02 -3.68
CA MET A 25 -8.48 -3.91 -3.39
C MET A 25 -9.16 -4.31 -4.70
N GLU A 26 -9.42 -5.60 -4.86
CA GLU A 26 -10.07 -6.17 -6.03
C GLU A 26 -11.16 -7.14 -5.59
N ALA A 27 -12.42 -6.71 -5.75
CA ALA A 27 -13.59 -7.50 -5.38
C ALA A 27 -14.18 -8.18 -6.62
N THR A 28 -14.32 -9.50 -6.52
CA THR A 28 -14.91 -10.39 -7.53
C THR A 28 -16.05 -11.19 -6.90
N SER A 29 -16.83 -11.90 -7.72
CA SER A 29 -17.85 -12.84 -7.23
C SER A 29 -17.27 -13.97 -6.37
N MET A 30 -15.97 -14.29 -6.52
CA MET A 30 -15.27 -15.30 -5.73
C MET A 30 -14.67 -14.75 -4.43
N GLY A 31 -14.66 -13.43 -4.21
CA GLY A 31 -14.13 -12.81 -3.00
C GLY A 31 -13.30 -11.54 -3.24
N LEU A 32 -12.64 -11.10 -2.17
CA LEU A 32 -11.88 -9.85 -2.09
C LEU A 32 -10.38 -10.13 -1.98
N GLY A 33 -9.62 -9.71 -2.99
CA GLY A 33 -8.16 -9.68 -2.94
C GLY A 33 -7.66 -8.31 -2.48
N ILE A 34 -6.83 -8.27 -1.43
CA ILE A 34 -6.16 -7.04 -0.98
C ILE A 34 -4.65 -7.24 -1.01
N ARG A 35 -3.92 -6.31 -1.63
CA ARG A 35 -2.45 -6.26 -1.61
C ARG A 35 -1.98 -4.91 -1.12
N PHE A 36 -0.90 -4.90 -0.35
CA PHE A 36 -0.32 -3.70 0.22
C PHE A 36 1.06 -3.42 -0.38
N VAL A 37 1.37 -2.14 -0.57
CA VAL A 37 2.70 -1.65 -0.93
C VAL A 37 3.10 -0.63 0.13
N VAL A 38 4.22 -0.87 0.81
CA VAL A 38 4.82 0.07 1.74
C VAL A 38 5.92 0.86 1.02
N THR A 39 5.93 2.19 1.17
CA THR A 39 6.95 3.04 0.57
C THR A 39 7.41 4.15 1.52
N ASN A 40 8.70 4.49 1.42
CA ASN A 40 9.31 5.66 2.08
C ASN A 40 9.24 6.92 1.21
N LEU A 41 8.70 6.81 -0.01
CA LEU A 41 8.63 7.93 -0.94
C LEU A 41 7.47 8.84 -0.57
N ASP A 42 7.77 10.14 -0.44
CA ASP A 42 6.75 11.17 -0.30
C ASP A 42 5.98 11.39 -1.61
N LYS A 43 4.80 12.01 -1.50
CA LYS A 43 3.90 12.27 -2.62
C LYS A 43 4.64 13.14 -3.66
N GLY A 44 4.81 12.64 -4.88
CA GLY A 44 5.52 13.35 -5.97
C GLY A 44 6.98 12.94 -6.18
N SER A 45 7.51 11.97 -5.42
CA SER A 45 8.84 11.44 -5.68
C SER A 45 8.91 10.75 -7.05
N LYS A 46 9.89 11.14 -7.89
CA LYS A 46 10.11 10.57 -9.24
C LYS A 46 10.74 9.18 -9.22
N ALA A 47 11.25 8.74 -8.06
CA ALA A 47 11.80 7.41 -7.92
C ALA A 47 10.67 6.36 -7.98
N PRO A 48 10.86 5.22 -8.66
CA PRO A 48 9.88 4.15 -8.68
C PRO A 48 9.68 3.61 -7.24
N PRO A 49 8.43 3.35 -6.81
CA PRO A 49 8.19 2.75 -5.51
C PRO A 49 8.86 1.38 -5.44
N ARG A 50 9.82 1.22 -4.52
CA ARG A 50 10.37 -0.08 -4.19
C ARG A 50 9.29 -0.86 -3.44
N ILE A 51 8.63 -1.78 -4.15
CA ILE A 51 7.60 -2.63 -3.55
C ILE A 51 8.31 -3.62 -2.63
N VAL A 52 8.24 -3.37 -1.33
CA VAL A 52 8.69 -4.33 -0.32
C VAL A 52 7.48 -5.18 0.05
N TYR A 53 7.46 -6.43 -0.42
CA TYR A 53 6.53 -7.43 0.08
C TYR A 53 7.02 -7.86 1.47
N THR A 54 6.13 -7.83 2.44
CA THR A 54 6.27 -8.51 3.73
C THR A 54 5.16 -9.52 3.84
#